data_AF-E6SAV4-F1
#
_entry.id   AF-E6SAV4-F1
#
_cell.length_a   1.000
_cell.length_b   1.000
_cell.length_c   1.000
_cell.angle_alpha   90.00
_cell.angle_beta   90.00
_cell.angle_gamma   90.00
#
_symmetry.space_group_name_H-M   'P 1'
#
loop_
_entity.id
_entity.type
_entity.pdbx_description
1 polymer ?
#
loop_
_entity_poly.entity_id
_entity_poly.type
_entity_poly.pdbx_seq_one_letter_code
_entity_poly.pdbx_strand_id
1 'polypeptide(L)'
;MGCPVGKSNRAEVTARAAEMRAAQARKERQQKQMIAAAVAVVVVIIAVAVGVAIANNKSTGDPGATTTGSAAAFIPKLAAIPAATFDAAGAPADANAIPQKVEGGQVLTADGKPRMIYVGAEFCPYCASERWAIVAALSRFGSFEGLAPTRSATNDGNIPTITFTKSTYTSDYLTFNAWETKDREFKPLQTLPADVDALFKRYNPEGGIPWTFYGTHELPGSGIPLQPFLEHTGDNGWNEIVAQMETGTGNVGKSVDASANMIAAQVCQLTGGQPANVCTSTGVTAAAALVQK
;
A
#
# COMPACT_ATOMS: atom_id res chain seq x y z
N MET A 1 59.24 5.96 55.45
CA MET A 1 58.86 7.38 55.21
C MET A 1 59.06 7.62 53.71
N GLY A 2 58.10 7.86 52.81
CA GLY A 2 56.73 8.32 52.91
C GLY A 2 56.57 9.56 52.00
N CYS A 3 56.38 9.37 50.68
CA CYS A 3 56.20 10.47 49.71
C CYS A 3 54.74 10.97 49.70
N PRO A 4 54.47 12.30 49.64
CA PRO A 4 53.13 12.82 49.40
C PRO A 4 52.96 13.28 47.95
N VAL A 5 52.03 12.66 47.22
CA VAL A 5 51.51 13.17 45.93
C VAL A 5 49.99 13.07 45.98
N GLY A 6 49.29 14.15 45.60
CA GLY A 6 47.87 14.06 45.21
C GLY A 6 46.87 14.86 46.03
N LYS A 7 46.98 16.20 46.04
CA LYS A 7 45.84 17.08 46.38
C LYS A 7 45.48 18.09 45.29
N SER A 8 46.41 18.47 44.41
CA SER A 8 46.17 19.50 43.38
C SER A 8 45.26 19.05 42.22
N ASN A 9 45.33 17.79 41.78
CA ASN A 9 44.62 17.35 40.57
C ASN A 9 43.12 17.08 40.75
N ARG A 10 42.63 16.84 41.97
CA ARG A 10 41.20 16.52 42.19
C ARG A 10 40.33 17.77 42.14
N ALA A 11 40.78 18.88 42.70
CA ALA A 11 40.04 20.14 42.71
C ALA A 11 39.84 20.71 41.30
N GLU A 12 40.86 20.63 40.45
CA GLU A 12 40.82 21.13 39.07
C GLU A 12 39.91 20.26 38.17
N VAL A 13 39.94 18.93 38.35
CA VAL A 13 39.05 18.00 37.62
C VAL A 13 37.59 18.18 38.03
N THR A 14 37.30 18.43 39.32
CA THR A 14 35.94 18.71 39.78
C THR A 14 35.39 20.03 39.28
N ALA A 15 36.23 21.07 39.16
CA ALA A 15 35.85 22.37 38.62
C ALA A 15 35.50 22.27 37.12
N ARG A 16 36.35 21.61 36.32
CA ARG A 16 36.08 21.40 34.89
C ARG A 16 34.84 20.54 34.63
N ALA A 17 34.57 19.53 35.47
CA ALA A 17 33.35 18.72 35.36
C ALA A 17 32.07 19.50 35.70
N ALA A 18 32.13 20.46 36.64
CA ALA A 18 31.01 21.34 36.96
C ALA A 18 30.72 22.34 35.82
N GLU A 19 31.78 22.91 35.22
CA GLU A 19 31.66 23.79 34.05
C GLU A 19 31.08 23.06 32.82
N MET A 20 31.53 21.83 32.55
CA MET A 20 30.99 21.03 31.43
C MET A 20 29.51 20.68 31.63
N ARG A 21 29.08 20.32 32.85
CA ARG A 21 27.66 20.06 33.16
C ARG A 21 26.81 21.33 33.04
N ALA A 22 27.32 22.48 33.46
CA ALA A 22 26.64 23.77 33.29
C ALA A 22 26.53 24.16 31.80
N ALA A 23 27.53 23.87 30.98
CA ALA A 23 27.50 24.09 29.53
C ALA A 23 26.51 23.15 28.82
N GLN A 24 26.46 21.87 29.22
CA GLN A 24 25.49 20.90 28.69
C GLN A 24 24.05 21.27 29.06
N ALA A 25 23.80 21.68 30.32
CA ALA A 25 22.48 22.14 30.75
C ALA A 25 22.01 23.41 30.01
N ARG A 26 22.94 24.31 29.64
CA ARG A 26 22.63 25.48 28.80
C ARG A 26 22.26 25.07 27.38
N LYS A 27 23.00 24.13 26.76
CA LYS A 27 22.68 23.62 25.42
C LYS A 27 21.34 22.87 25.38
N GLU A 28 21.03 22.08 26.40
CA GLU A 28 19.76 21.36 26.48
C GLU A 28 18.57 22.32 26.65
N ARG A 29 18.72 23.36 27.47
CA ARG A 29 17.72 24.45 27.58
C ARG A 29 17.54 25.19 26.26
N GLN A 30 18.64 25.50 25.56
CA GLN A 30 18.58 26.12 24.23
C GLN A 30 17.90 25.20 23.20
N GLN A 31 18.20 23.90 23.18
CA GLN A 31 17.54 22.94 22.29
C GLN A 31 16.05 22.80 22.59
N LYS A 32 15.65 22.70 23.87
CA LYS A 32 14.25 22.66 24.28
C LYS A 32 13.51 23.96 23.94
N GLN A 33 14.15 25.12 24.09
CA GLN A 33 13.58 26.41 23.68
C GLN A 33 13.47 26.55 22.15
N MET A 34 14.44 26.05 21.39
CA MET A 34 14.37 26.03 19.92
C MET A 34 13.28 25.09 19.40
N ILE A 35 13.11 23.92 20.01
CA ILE A 35 12.02 22.98 19.66
C ILE A 35 10.65 23.60 20.03
N ALA A 36 10.52 24.20 21.22
CA ALA A 36 9.29 24.88 21.61
C ALA A 36 8.95 26.06 20.69
N ALA A 37 9.95 26.84 20.26
CA ALA A 37 9.78 27.92 19.30
C ALA A 37 9.39 27.39 17.90
N ALA A 38 9.99 26.30 17.44
CA ALA A 38 9.64 25.68 16.16
C ALA A 38 8.20 25.13 16.16
N VAL A 39 7.77 24.47 17.25
CA VAL A 39 6.40 23.98 17.40
C VAL A 39 5.41 25.15 17.45
N ALA A 40 5.72 26.24 18.16
CA ALA A 40 4.88 27.43 18.18
C ALA A 40 4.72 28.06 16.79
N VAL A 41 5.80 28.13 16.01
CA VAL A 41 5.76 28.64 14.62
C VAL A 41 4.90 27.74 13.73
N VAL A 42 5.05 26.41 13.84
CA VAL A 42 4.23 25.46 13.07
C VAL A 42 2.75 25.57 13.43
N VAL A 43 2.40 25.70 14.72
CA VAL A 43 1.01 25.87 15.17
C VAL A 43 0.44 27.19 14.67
N VAL A 44 1.22 28.28 14.67
CA VAL A 44 0.78 29.58 14.11
C VAL A 44 0.60 29.49 12.60
N ILE A 45 1.50 28.82 11.86
CA ILE A 45 1.36 28.59 10.41
C ILE A 45 0.09 27.78 10.12
N ILE A 46 -0.18 26.72 10.90
CA ILE A 46 -1.40 25.92 10.77
C ILE A 46 -2.64 26.76 11.11
N ALA A 47 -2.61 27.56 12.18
CA ALA A 47 -3.73 28.41 12.58
C ALA A 47 -4.01 29.51 11.55
N VAL A 48 -2.97 30.08 10.93
CA VAL A 48 -3.10 31.05 9.83
C VAL A 48 -3.59 30.36 8.56
N ALA A 49 -3.09 29.17 8.22
CA ALA A 49 -3.55 28.40 7.07
C ALA A 49 -5.03 27.99 7.22
N VAL A 50 -5.44 27.56 8.42
CA VAL A 50 -6.84 27.26 8.75
C VAL A 50 -7.68 28.54 8.75
N GLY A 51 -7.17 29.65 9.29
CA GLY A 51 -7.83 30.95 9.28
C GLY A 51 -8.05 31.49 7.86
N VAL A 52 -7.07 31.33 6.97
CA VAL A 52 -7.16 31.69 5.54
C VAL A 52 -8.11 30.74 4.79
N ALA A 53 -8.08 29.44 5.10
CA ALA A 53 -9.01 28.47 4.51
C ALA A 53 -10.48 28.73 4.92
N ILE A 54 -10.71 29.15 6.17
CA ILE A 54 -12.05 29.51 6.66
C ILE A 54 -12.50 30.88 6.11
N ALA A 55 -11.58 31.85 5.97
CA ALA A 55 -11.89 33.17 5.44
C ALA A 55 -12.08 33.19 3.90
N ASN A 56 -11.45 32.27 3.17
CA ASN A 56 -11.59 32.17 1.71
C ASN A 56 -12.69 31.21 1.25
N ASN A 57 -13.55 30.73 2.15
CA ASN A 57 -14.71 29.92 1.77
C ASN A 57 -15.83 30.78 1.15
N LYS A 58 -15.53 31.42 0.01
CA LYS A 58 -16.51 31.75 -1.00
C LYS A 58 -16.73 30.48 -1.82
N SER A 59 -17.84 29.82 -1.53
CA SER A 59 -18.34 28.66 -2.23
C SER A 59 -18.37 28.87 -3.74
N THR A 60 -17.35 28.37 -4.45
CA THR A 60 -17.55 27.76 -5.76
C THR A 60 -17.64 26.26 -5.49
N GLY A 61 -18.85 25.80 -5.23
CA GLY A 61 -19.12 24.37 -5.14
C GLY A 61 -18.78 23.74 -6.48
N ASP A 62 -17.69 22.98 -6.50
CA ASP A 62 -17.47 21.99 -7.53
C ASP A 62 -18.64 21.00 -7.40
N PRO A 63 -19.48 20.81 -8.43
CA PRO A 63 -20.56 19.85 -8.35
C PRO A 63 -19.91 18.50 -8.07
N GLY A 64 -20.31 17.87 -6.97
CA GLY A 64 -19.85 16.53 -6.61
C GLY A 64 -19.86 15.66 -7.85
N ALA A 65 -18.74 14.97 -8.09
CA ALA A 65 -18.58 14.02 -9.17
C ALA A 65 -19.54 12.85 -8.99
N THR A 66 -20.82 13.07 -9.34
CA THR A 66 -21.69 12.05 -9.89
C THR A 66 -21.21 11.76 -11.31
N THR A 67 -20.05 11.10 -11.42
CA THR A 67 -19.55 10.49 -12.66
C THR A 67 -19.88 8.99 -12.67
N THR A 68 -21.15 8.65 -12.46
CA THR A 68 -21.62 7.24 -12.43
C THR A 68 -21.84 6.63 -13.81
N GLY A 69 -21.47 7.31 -14.91
CA GLY A 69 -21.74 6.80 -16.28
C GLY A 69 -20.53 6.49 -17.17
N SER A 70 -19.36 7.10 -16.95
CA SER A 70 -18.21 7.00 -17.88
C SER A 70 -16.93 6.51 -17.19
N ALA A 71 -16.60 7.05 -16.01
CA ALA A 71 -15.39 6.68 -15.29
C ALA A 71 -15.41 5.25 -14.72
N ALA A 72 -16.58 4.63 -14.53
CA ALA A 72 -16.69 3.26 -14.00
C ALA A 72 -16.76 2.18 -15.11
N ALA A 73 -16.80 2.57 -16.39
CA ALA A 73 -17.00 1.64 -17.50
C ALA A 73 -15.85 0.63 -17.70
N PHE A 74 -14.67 0.93 -17.15
CA PHE A 74 -13.53 0.01 -17.17
C PHE A 74 -13.67 -1.14 -16.17
N ILE A 75 -14.48 -1.02 -15.11
CA ILE A 75 -14.56 -2.03 -14.04
C ILE A 75 -15.08 -3.38 -14.58
N PRO A 76 -16.18 -3.43 -15.34
CA PRO A 76 -16.62 -4.68 -15.96
C PRO A 76 -15.58 -5.29 -16.91
N LYS A 77 -14.83 -4.45 -17.63
CA LYS A 77 -13.75 -4.90 -18.52
C LYS A 77 -12.59 -5.51 -17.75
N LEU A 78 -12.19 -4.87 -16.65
CA LEU A 78 -11.15 -5.34 -15.74
C LEU A 78 -11.51 -6.70 -15.11
N ALA A 79 -12.79 -6.92 -14.80
CA ALA A 79 -13.26 -8.21 -14.29
C ALA A 79 -13.34 -9.30 -15.37
N ALA A 80 -13.31 -8.91 -16.66
CA ALA A 80 -13.53 -9.80 -17.80
C ALA A 80 -12.30 -9.91 -18.73
N ILE A 81 -11.09 -9.62 -18.23
CA ILE A 81 -9.85 -9.80 -18.99
C ILE A 81 -9.76 -11.26 -19.45
N PRO A 82 -9.50 -11.53 -20.75
CA PRO A 82 -9.46 -12.89 -21.26
C PRO A 82 -8.39 -13.76 -20.59
N ALA A 83 -8.71 -15.04 -20.32
CA ALA A 83 -7.76 -16.00 -19.77
C ALA A 83 -6.47 -16.11 -20.61
N ALA A 84 -6.62 -16.06 -21.94
CA ALA A 84 -5.49 -16.11 -22.88
C ALA A 84 -4.52 -14.93 -22.70
N THR A 85 -5.01 -13.76 -22.26
CA THR A 85 -4.18 -12.58 -22.01
C THR A 85 -3.28 -12.80 -20.80
N PHE A 86 -3.85 -13.32 -19.71
CA PHE A 86 -3.06 -13.75 -18.55
C PHE A 86 -2.06 -14.84 -18.92
N ASP A 87 -2.47 -15.85 -19.69
CA ASP A 87 -1.58 -16.93 -20.11
C ASP A 87 -0.40 -16.45 -20.97
N ALA A 88 -0.62 -15.44 -21.82
CA ALA A 88 0.43 -14.82 -22.62
C ALA A 88 1.36 -13.92 -21.80
N ALA A 89 0.86 -13.27 -20.74
CA ALA A 89 1.67 -12.44 -19.84
C ALA A 89 2.68 -13.27 -19.03
N GLY A 90 2.34 -14.52 -18.70
CA GLY A 90 3.24 -15.43 -17.99
C GLY A 90 3.49 -15.02 -16.53
N ALA A 91 4.70 -15.31 -16.05
CA ALA A 91 5.14 -14.95 -14.71
C ALA A 91 5.73 -13.52 -14.67
N PRO A 92 5.63 -12.81 -13.54
CA PRO A 92 6.27 -11.51 -13.42
C PRO A 92 7.79 -11.64 -13.52
N ALA A 93 8.41 -10.69 -14.23
CA ALA A 93 9.86 -10.64 -14.41
C ALA A 93 10.59 -9.95 -13.23
N ASP A 94 9.88 -9.09 -12.49
CA ASP A 94 10.42 -8.40 -11.32
C ASP A 94 10.38 -9.32 -10.09
N ALA A 95 11.52 -9.49 -9.43
CA ALA A 95 11.60 -10.25 -8.18
C ALA A 95 10.79 -9.62 -7.05
N ASN A 96 10.58 -8.29 -7.09
CA ASN A 96 9.72 -7.58 -6.13
C ASN A 96 8.25 -7.97 -6.26
N ALA A 97 7.85 -8.64 -7.34
CA ALA A 97 6.49 -9.14 -7.51
C ALA A 97 6.28 -10.51 -6.86
N ILE A 98 7.33 -11.17 -6.36
CA ILE A 98 7.26 -12.53 -5.80
C ILE A 98 6.98 -12.42 -4.29
N PRO A 99 5.83 -12.90 -3.80
CA PRO A 99 5.51 -12.88 -2.37
C PRO A 99 6.53 -13.70 -1.58
N GLN A 100 6.98 -13.14 -0.47
CA GLN A 100 7.98 -13.72 0.40
C GLN A 100 7.32 -14.59 1.46
N LYS A 101 7.94 -15.73 1.76
CA LYS A 101 7.47 -16.61 2.84
C LYS A 101 7.70 -15.94 4.19
N VAL A 102 6.69 -15.95 5.04
CA VAL A 102 6.80 -15.38 6.40
C VAL A 102 7.11 -16.45 7.45
N GLU A 103 7.91 -16.09 8.44
CA GLU A 103 8.28 -16.99 9.53
C GLU A 103 7.08 -17.30 10.45
N GLY A 104 6.78 -18.59 10.63
CA GLY A 104 5.63 -19.01 11.42
C GLY A 104 4.27 -18.69 10.76
N GLY A 105 4.27 -18.40 9.45
CA GLY A 105 3.06 -18.23 8.66
C GLY A 105 2.18 -19.47 8.63
N GLN A 106 0.88 -19.26 8.64
CA GLN A 106 -0.14 -20.31 8.55
C GLN A 106 -1.29 -19.81 7.68
N VAL A 107 -2.00 -20.73 7.03
CA VAL A 107 -3.20 -20.38 6.27
C VAL A 107 -4.21 -19.75 7.23
N LEU A 108 -4.60 -18.52 6.94
CA LEU A 108 -5.66 -17.84 7.67
C LEU A 108 -7.02 -18.25 7.10
N THR A 109 -8.04 -18.32 7.95
CA THR A 109 -9.41 -18.58 7.53
C THR A 109 -10.36 -17.50 7.99
N ALA A 110 -11.30 -17.13 7.13
CA ALA A 110 -12.46 -16.30 7.46
C ALA A 110 -13.68 -16.85 6.71
N ASP A 111 -14.82 -16.95 7.39
CA ASP A 111 -16.05 -17.55 6.86
C ASP A 111 -15.85 -18.98 6.31
N GLY A 112 -15.00 -19.75 6.99
CA GLY A 112 -14.70 -21.15 6.63
C GLY A 112 -13.79 -21.31 5.40
N LYS A 113 -13.31 -20.22 4.79
CA LYS A 113 -12.46 -20.23 3.59
C LYS A 113 -11.09 -19.65 3.88
N PRO A 114 -10.04 -20.02 3.13
CA PRO A 114 -8.75 -19.35 3.17
C PRO A 114 -8.90 -17.84 2.96
N ARG A 115 -8.11 -17.04 3.70
CA ARG A 115 -8.22 -15.58 3.73
C ARG A 115 -7.02 -14.92 3.08
N MET A 116 -7.28 -14.02 2.14
CA MET A 116 -6.31 -13.06 1.61
C MET A 116 -6.63 -11.67 2.18
N ILE A 117 -5.60 -10.97 2.64
CA ILE A 117 -5.69 -9.62 3.21
C ILE A 117 -4.98 -8.63 2.29
N TYR A 118 -5.57 -7.45 2.14
CA TYR A 118 -4.92 -6.28 1.56
C TYR A 118 -5.02 -5.09 2.52
N VAL A 119 -3.91 -4.38 2.72
CA VAL A 119 -3.87 -3.11 3.45
C VAL A 119 -3.25 -2.05 2.54
N GLY A 120 -3.96 -0.95 2.36
CA GLY A 120 -3.53 0.17 1.53
C GLY A 120 -4.07 1.52 2.02
N ALA A 121 -3.91 2.51 1.16
CA ALA A 121 -4.56 3.80 1.29
C ALA A 121 -4.77 4.40 -0.10
N GLU A 122 -5.86 5.14 -0.30
CA GLU A 122 -6.21 5.69 -1.62
C GLU A 122 -5.15 6.67 -2.11
N PHE A 123 -4.51 7.46 -1.24
CA PHE A 123 -3.45 8.40 -1.61
C PHE A 123 -2.21 7.74 -2.24
N CYS A 124 -1.95 6.46 -1.92
CA CYS A 124 -0.68 5.80 -2.18
C CYS A 124 -0.57 5.33 -3.64
N PRO A 125 0.45 5.77 -4.39
CA PRO A 125 0.57 5.47 -5.82
C PRO A 125 0.95 4.01 -6.10
N TYR A 126 1.77 3.37 -5.26
CA TYR A 126 2.04 1.92 -5.35
C TYR A 126 0.78 1.11 -5.05
N CYS A 127 -0.07 1.60 -4.15
CA CYS A 127 -1.36 0.99 -3.88
C CYS A 127 -2.25 1.12 -5.12
N ALA A 128 -2.19 2.27 -5.80
CA ALA A 128 -2.93 2.52 -7.04
C ALA A 128 -2.56 1.53 -8.14
N SER A 129 -1.27 1.18 -8.32
CA SER A 129 -0.87 0.14 -9.27
C SER A 129 -1.36 -1.25 -8.85
N GLU A 130 -1.13 -1.64 -7.59
CA GLU A 130 -1.38 -3.00 -7.11
C GLU A 130 -2.85 -3.44 -7.20
N ARG A 131 -3.78 -2.51 -6.93
CA ARG A 131 -5.22 -2.80 -6.95
C ARG A 131 -5.71 -3.35 -8.29
N TRP A 132 -5.09 -2.95 -9.40
CA TRP A 132 -5.44 -3.47 -10.72
C TRP A 132 -5.19 -4.98 -10.81
N ALA A 133 -4.02 -5.45 -10.37
CA ALA A 133 -3.68 -6.88 -10.40
C ALA A 133 -4.54 -7.68 -9.41
N ILE A 134 -4.84 -7.12 -8.23
CA ILE A 134 -5.72 -7.77 -7.24
C ILE A 134 -7.12 -7.99 -7.83
N VAL A 135 -7.73 -6.96 -8.40
CA VAL A 135 -9.08 -7.08 -9.00
C VAL A 135 -9.06 -8.06 -10.17
N ALA A 136 -8.07 -7.95 -11.07
CA ALA A 136 -7.95 -8.83 -12.23
C ALA A 136 -7.77 -10.30 -11.83
N ALA A 137 -6.90 -10.58 -10.84
CA ALA A 137 -6.68 -11.93 -10.34
C ALA A 137 -7.93 -12.50 -9.66
N LEU A 138 -8.50 -11.76 -8.70
CA LEU A 138 -9.60 -12.27 -7.87
C LEU A 138 -10.94 -12.37 -8.62
N SER A 139 -11.12 -11.61 -9.71
CA SER A 139 -12.28 -11.77 -10.61
C SER A 139 -12.29 -13.13 -11.33
N ARG A 140 -11.17 -13.87 -11.33
CA ARG A 140 -11.10 -15.24 -11.84
C ARG A 140 -11.60 -16.29 -10.82
N PHE A 141 -11.73 -15.90 -9.55
CA PHE A 141 -12.15 -16.78 -8.44
C PHE A 141 -13.52 -16.37 -7.86
N GLY A 142 -14.11 -15.27 -8.29
CA GLY A 142 -15.30 -14.71 -7.68
C GLY A 142 -15.71 -13.39 -8.33
N SER A 143 -16.55 -12.63 -7.64
CA SER A 143 -17.05 -11.34 -8.14
C SER A 143 -16.88 -10.25 -7.09
N PHE A 144 -16.64 -9.04 -7.59
CA PHE A 144 -16.68 -7.83 -6.79
C PHE A 144 -17.98 -7.07 -7.03
N GLU A 145 -18.49 -6.47 -5.97
CA GLU A 145 -19.54 -5.46 -6.01
C GLU A 145 -19.06 -4.18 -5.31
N GLY A 146 -19.56 -3.01 -5.72
CA GLY A 146 -19.23 -1.75 -5.04
C GLY A 146 -17.82 -1.21 -5.26
N LEU A 147 -17.04 -1.78 -6.19
CA LEU A 147 -15.81 -1.15 -6.68
C LEU A 147 -16.13 0.21 -7.29
N ALA A 148 -15.28 1.20 -7.01
CA ALA A 148 -15.44 2.55 -7.53
C ALA A 148 -14.10 3.10 -8.06
N PRO A 149 -14.13 3.91 -9.14
CA PRO A 149 -12.94 4.63 -9.58
C PRO A 149 -12.45 5.59 -8.49
N THR A 150 -11.13 5.66 -8.31
CA THR A 150 -10.44 6.70 -7.53
C THR A 150 -9.06 6.96 -8.14
N ARG A 151 -8.29 7.87 -7.55
CA ARG A 151 -6.90 8.12 -7.92
C ARG A 151 -6.02 8.16 -6.68
N SER A 152 -4.72 7.90 -6.87
CA SER A 152 -3.72 8.32 -5.89
C SER A 152 -3.74 9.84 -5.65
N ALA A 153 -2.97 10.32 -4.67
CA ALA A 153 -2.98 11.74 -4.32
C ALA A 153 -2.59 12.61 -5.53
N THR A 154 -3.19 13.79 -5.65
CA THR A 154 -2.94 14.71 -6.77
C THR A 154 -1.46 15.14 -6.85
N ASN A 155 -0.78 15.23 -5.71
CA ASN A 155 0.64 15.57 -5.60
C ASN A 155 1.56 14.35 -5.54
N ASP A 156 1.01 13.13 -5.70
CA ASP A 156 1.76 11.87 -5.64
C ASP A 156 1.26 10.91 -6.72
N GLY A 157 1.66 11.20 -7.97
CA GLY A 157 1.36 10.41 -9.17
C GLY A 157 -0.04 10.62 -9.76
N ASN A 158 -1.07 10.98 -8.99
CA ASN A 158 -2.46 11.13 -9.44
C ASN A 158 -2.96 9.95 -10.32
N ILE A 159 -2.52 8.73 -9.99
CA ILE A 159 -2.66 7.54 -10.83
C ILE A 159 -4.11 7.03 -10.78
N PRO A 160 -4.78 6.83 -11.94
CA PRO A 160 -6.07 6.16 -12.04
C PRO A 160 -6.06 4.77 -11.41
N THR A 161 -7.02 4.50 -10.53
CA THR A 161 -7.17 3.21 -9.86
C THR A 161 -8.60 2.96 -9.38
N ILE A 162 -8.77 1.90 -8.60
CA ILE A 162 -10.03 1.47 -8.00
C ILE A 162 -9.89 1.62 -6.49
N THR A 163 -10.97 1.82 -5.75
CA THR A 163 -10.96 1.70 -4.28
C THR A 163 -11.71 0.47 -3.81
N PHE A 164 -11.23 -0.15 -2.72
CA PHE A 164 -11.91 -1.25 -2.05
C PHE A 164 -12.84 -0.81 -0.90
N THR A 165 -12.84 0.48 -0.52
CA THR A 165 -13.49 1.00 0.71
C THR A 165 -14.94 0.57 0.90
N LYS A 166 -15.71 0.49 -0.19
CA LYS A 166 -17.13 0.08 -0.19
C LYS A 166 -17.36 -1.23 -0.96
N SER A 167 -16.29 -1.91 -1.32
CA SER A 167 -16.37 -3.13 -2.11
C SER A 167 -16.71 -4.34 -1.25
N THR A 168 -17.44 -5.28 -1.84
CA THR A 168 -17.64 -6.62 -1.30
C THR A 168 -17.10 -7.62 -2.31
N TYR A 169 -16.48 -8.70 -1.82
CA TYR A 169 -15.99 -9.79 -2.65
C TYR A 169 -16.69 -11.10 -2.28
N THR A 170 -17.25 -11.77 -3.28
CA THR A 170 -17.96 -13.05 -3.14
C THR A 170 -17.23 -14.14 -3.92
N SER A 171 -16.94 -15.26 -3.26
CA SER A 171 -16.25 -16.41 -3.86
C SER A 171 -16.55 -17.68 -3.08
N ASP A 172 -16.59 -18.82 -3.78
CA ASP A 172 -16.67 -20.15 -3.17
C ASP A 172 -15.31 -20.63 -2.65
N TYR A 173 -14.20 -20.00 -3.06
CA TYR A 173 -12.85 -20.51 -2.85
C TYR A 173 -12.09 -19.79 -1.74
N LEU A 174 -12.22 -18.46 -1.64
CA LEU A 174 -11.51 -17.67 -0.64
C LEU A 174 -12.37 -16.55 -0.05
N THR A 175 -11.87 -15.97 1.02
CA THR A 175 -12.34 -14.70 1.56
C THR A 175 -11.28 -13.64 1.30
N PHE A 176 -11.67 -12.53 0.69
CA PHE A 176 -10.80 -11.37 0.50
C PHE A 176 -11.27 -10.26 1.42
N ASN A 177 -10.36 -9.72 2.23
CA ASN A 177 -10.64 -8.51 2.99
C ASN A 177 -9.59 -7.44 2.70
N ALA A 178 -10.06 -6.23 2.45
CA ALA A 178 -9.25 -5.10 2.08
C ALA A 178 -9.58 -3.91 2.98
N TRP A 179 -8.54 -3.16 3.38
CA TRP A 179 -8.70 -1.90 4.10
C TRP A 179 -7.90 -0.78 3.46
N GLU A 180 -8.60 0.32 3.19
CA GLU A 180 -8.07 1.61 2.76
C GLU A 180 -8.00 2.54 3.97
N THR A 181 -6.81 2.70 4.52
CA THR A 181 -6.62 3.38 5.81
C THR A 181 -6.82 4.90 5.74
N LYS A 182 -6.58 5.49 4.56
CA LYS A 182 -6.77 6.92 4.28
C LYS A 182 -7.32 7.14 2.88
N ASP A 183 -8.07 8.22 2.71
CA ASP A 183 -8.50 8.72 1.39
C ASP A 183 -7.34 9.39 0.64
N ARG A 184 -7.62 9.83 -0.59
CA ARG A 184 -6.61 10.46 -1.46
C ARG A 184 -6.16 11.84 -0.96
N GLU A 185 -6.92 12.48 -0.09
CA GLU A 185 -6.57 13.72 0.62
C GLU A 185 -5.90 13.46 1.98
N PHE A 186 -5.43 12.23 2.23
CA PHE A 186 -4.76 11.80 3.46
C PHE A 186 -5.64 11.82 4.73
N LYS A 187 -6.96 11.95 4.59
CA LYS A 187 -7.87 11.87 5.73
C LYS A 187 -8.09 10.41 6.10
N PRO A 188 -8.26 10.09 7.41
CA PRO A 188 -8.58 8.73 7.83
C PRO A 188 -9.84 8.20 7.15
N LEU A 189 -9.81 6.93 6.69
CA LEU A 189 -10.90 6.32 5.94
C LEU A 189 -11.42 5.04 6.61
N GLN A 190 -10.57 4.01 6.75
CA GLN A 190 -10.89 2.79 7.51
C GLN A 190 -9.86 2.54 8.63
N THR A 191 -10.32 1.94 9.71
CA THR A 191 -9.45 1.49 10.82
C THR A 191 -9.20 0.00 10.66
N LEU A 192 -7.93 -0.42 10.77
CA LEU A 192 -7.58 -1.84 10.74
C LEU A 192 -8.17 -2.56 11.96
N PRO A 193 -8.86 -3.69 11.77
CA PRO A 193 -9.24 -4.57 12.88
C PRO A 193 -8.01 -5.07 13.64
N ALA A 194 -8.17 -5.36 14.93
CA ALA A 194 -7.05 -5.70 15.81
C ALA A 194 -6.28 -6.96 15.38
N ASP A 195 -6.96 -7.96 14.80
CA ASP A 195 -6.33 -9.16 14.25
C ASP A 195 -5.46 -8.83 13.03
N VAL A 196 -5.94 -7.95 12.16
CA VAL A 196 -5.22 -7.52 10.95
C VAL A 196 -4.04 -6.61 11.30
N ASP A 197 -4.24 -5.65 12.22
CA ASP A 197 -3.19 -4.75 12.70
C ASP A 197 -2.05 -5.51 13.38
N ALA A 198 -2.36 -6.56 14.15
CA ALA A 198 -1.35 -7.43 14.76
C ALA A 198 -0.53 -8.19 13.70
N LEU A 199 -1.16 -8.69 12.63
CA LEU A 199 -0.46 -9.34 11.52
C LEU A 199 0.39 -8.34 10.74
N PHE A 200 -0.17 -7.16 10.42
CA PHE A 200 0.52 -6.09 9.70
C PHE A 200 1.80 -5.68 10.43
N LYS A 201 1.73 -5.42 11.74
CA LYS A 201 2.91 -5.05 12.54
C LYS A 201 3.93 -6.18 12.68
N ARG A 202 3.48 -7.43 12.70
CA ARG A 202 4.37 -8.59 12.89
C ARG A 202 5.20 -8.87 11.63
N TYR A 203 4.57 -8.86 10.47
CA TYR A 203 5.21 -9.29 9.22
C TYR A 203 5.71 -8.10 8.38
N ASN A 204 5.07 -6.93 8.50
CA ASN A 204 5.49 -5.69 7.84
C ASN A 204 5.80 -4.57 8.86
N PRO A 205 6.86 -4.73 9.68
CA PRO A 205 7.18 -3.78 10.76
C PRO A 205 7.54 -2.37 10.26
N GLU A 206 8.00 -2.24 9.01
CA GLU A 206 8.26 -0.95 8.37
C GLU A 206 6.96 -0.21 7.97
N GLY A 207 5.82 -0.89 8.01
CA GLY A 207 4.50 -0.30 7.73
C GLY A 207 4.30 0.11 6.27
N GLY A 208 5.03 -0.50 5.34
CA GLY A 208 4.93 -0.20 3.91
C GLY A 208 3.54 -0.54 3.35
N ILE A 209 3.02 0.28 2.44
CA ILE A 209 1.79 0.01 1.71
C ILE A 209 2.02 0.12 0.19
N PRO A 210 1.34 -0.68 -0.65
CA PRO A 210 0.35 -1.68 -0.28
C PRO A 210 0.99 -2.89 0.41
N TRP A 211 0.20 -3.63 1.17
CA TRP A 211 0.62 -4.89 1.76
C TRP A 211 -0.43 -5.95 1.46
N THR A 212 -0.03 -7.02 0.78
CA THR A 212 -0.87 -8.21 0.60
C THR A 212 -0.35 -9.34 1.46
N PHE A 213 -1.29 -10.06 2.08
CA PHE A 213 -0.95 -11.16 2.99
C PHE A 213 -1.81 -12.38 2.70
N TYR A 214 -1.14 -13.51 2.54
CA TYR A 214 -1.71 -14.81 2.18
C TYR A 214 -1.63 -15.80 3.36
N GLY A 215 -1.31 -15.33 4.57
CA GLY A 215 -1.14 -16.18 5.75
C GLY A 215 0.23 -16.85 5.85
N THR A 216 0.70 -17.44 4.76
CA THR A 216 2.01 -18.10 4.67
C THR A 216 3.06 -17.27 3.93
N HIS A 217 2.61 -16.31 3.12
CA HIS A 217 3.44 -15.40 2.35
C HIS A 217 2.90 -13.97 2.45
N GLU A 218 3.75 -13.00 2.20
CA GLU A 218 3.42 -11.59 2.14
C GLU A 218 4.08 -10.91 0.94
N LEU A 219 3.47 -9.83 0.46
CA LEU A 219 4.11 -8.90 -0.46
C LEU A 219 4.11 -7.50 0.18
N PRO A 220 5.26 -7.00 0.64
CA PRO A 220 5.40 -5.63 1.10
C PRO A 220 5.70 -4.73 -0.11
N GLY A 221 4.78 -3.82 -0.41
CA GLY A 221 4.83 -2.98 -1.60
C GLY A 221 4.05 -3.55 -2.78
N SER A 222 4.15 -2.86 -3.92
CA SER A 222 3.50 -3.31 -5.16
C SER A 222 4.42 -4.21 -5.96
N GLY A 223 3.90 -5.31 -6.49
CA GLY A 223 4.61 -6.17 -7.43
C GLY A 223 4.65 -5.62 -8.86
N ILE A 224 4.25 -4.36 -9.04
CA ILE A 224 4.06 -3.72 -10.33
C ILE A 224 4.89 -2.44 -10.37
N PRO A 225 5.71 -2.21 -11.41
CA PRO A 225 6.47 -0.97 -11.54
C PRO A 225 5.52 0.22 -11.69
N LEU A 226 5.83 1.29 -10.95
CA LEU A 226 5.00 2.48 -10.92
C LEU A 226 5.10 3.33 -12.19
N GLN A 227 6.31 3.42 -12.77
CA GLN A 227 6.63 4.32 -13.89
C GLN A 227 5.64 4.25 -15.06
N PRO A 228 5.25 3.07 -15.57
CA PRO A 228 4.27 2.97 -16.67
C PRO A 228 2.92 3.64 -16.38
N PHE A 229 2.48 3.69 -15.12
CA PHE A 229 1.21 4.33 -14.75
C PHE A 229 1.27 5.87 -14.83
N LEU A 230 2.46 6.46 -14.72
CA LEU A 230 2.64 7.91 -14.79
C LEU A 230 2.37 8.47 -16.19
N GLU A 231 2.35 7.61 -17.21
CA GLU A 231 1.98 7.97 -18.59
C GLU A 231 0.46 8.04 -18.79
N HIS A 232 -0.33 7.55 -17.83
CA HIS A 232 -1.79 7.43 -17.92
C HIS A 232 -2.53 8.27 -16.88
N THR A 233 -1.99 9.41 -16.45
CA THR A 233 -2.62 10.23 -15.39
C THR A 233 -3.75 11.12 -15.89
N GLY A 234 -4.05 11.14 -17.19
CA GLY A 234 -5.17 11.90 -17.77
C GLY A 234 -6.55 11.33 -17.43
N ASP A 235 -7.61 12.04 -17.81
CA ASP A 235 -9.00 11.64 -17.51
C ASP A 235 -9.41 10.30 -18.15
N ASN A 236 -8.80 9.95 -19.27
CA ASN A 236 -9.03 8.68 -19.96
C ASN A 236 -8.15 7.52 -19.45
N GLY A 237 -7.30 7.77 -18.44
CA GLY A 237 -6.27 6.83 -18.03
C GLY A 237 -6.79 5.45 -17.58
N TRP A 238 -7.96 5.39 -16.92
CA TRP A 238 -8.58 4.10 -16.57
C TRP A 238 -8.89 3.23 -17.80
N ASN A 239 -9.41 3.85 -18.87
CA ASN A 239 -9.74 3.14 -20.10
C ASN A 239 -8.49 2.72 -20.86
N GLU A 240 -7.44 3.54 -20.85
CA GLU A 240 -6.15 3.21 -21.46
C GLU A 240 -5.46 2.04 -20.75
N ILE A 241 -5.46 2.05 -19.42
CA ILE A 241 -4.91 0.99 -18.58
C ILE A 241 -5.67 -0.32 -18.83
N VAL A 242 -7.01 -0.31 -18.73
CA VAL A 242 -7.77 -1.55 -18.93
C VAL A 242 -7.65 -2.07 -20.36
N ALA A 243 -7.56 -1.20 -21.37
CA ALA A 243 -7.37 -1.64 -22.76
C ALA A 243 -5.99 -2.31 -22.98
N GLN A 244 -4.94 -1.82 -22.32
CA GLN A 244 -3.64 -2.49 -22.30
C GLN A 244 -3.74 -3.87 -21.65
N MET A 245 -4.45 -4.00 -20.53
CA MET A 245 -4.70 -5.29 -19.88
C MET A 245 -5.58 -6.23 -20.73
N GLU A 246 -6.62 -5.74 -21.41
CA GLU A 246 -7.47 -6.57 -22.27
C GLU A 246 -6.66 -7.22 -23.39
N THR A 247 -5.68 -6.48 -23.91
CA THR A 247 -4.85 -6.88 -25.05
C THR A 247 -3.50 -7.50 -24.67
N GLY A 248 -3.10 -7.45 -23.39
CA GLY A 248 -1.78 -7.88 -22.92
C GLY A 248 -0.64 -7.05 -23.51
N THR A 249 -0.92 -5.80 -23.89
CA THR A 249 0.02 -4.91 -24.58
C THR A 249 0.42 -3.74 -23.68
N GLY A 250 1.42 -2.98 -24.11
CA GLY A 250 1.97 -1.88 -23.33
C GLY A 250 2.70 -2.33 -22.06
N ASN A 251 3.31 -1.38 -21.37
CA ASN A 251 4.08 -1.68 -20.16
C ASN A 251 3.17 -1.91 -18.94
N VAL A 252 2.00 -1.26 -18.89
CA VAL A 252 1.03 -1.46 -17.82
C VAL A 252 0.37 -2.84 -17.96
N GLY A 253 -0.23 -3.15 -19.11
CA GLY A 253 -0.93 -4.42 -19.31
C GLY A 253 -0.06 -5.64 -18.99
N LYS A 254 1.12 -5.72 -19.60
CA LYS A 254 2.06 -6.83 -19.37
C LYS A 254 2.45 -7.01 -17.90
N SER A 255 2.73 -5.93 -17.18
CA SER A 255 3.18 -6.02 -15.80
C SER A 255 2.04 -6.34 -14.83
N VAL A 256 0.85 -5.74 -15.06
CA VAL A 256 -0.33 -6.00 -14.25
C VAL A 256 -0.83 -7.43 -14.44
N ASP A 257 -0.93 -7.92 -15.67
CA ASP A 257 -1.46 -9.26 -15.95
C ASP A 257 -0.51 -10.37 -15.45
N ALA A 258 0.81 -10.15 -15.54
CA ALA A 258 1.80 -11.05 -14.96
C ALA A 258 1.76 -11.04 -13.42
N SER A 259 1.58 -9.87 -12.80
CA SER A 259 1.36 -9.77 -11.35
C SER A 259 0.05 -10.43 -10.92
N ALA A 260 -1.01 -10.31 -11.72
CA ALA A 260 -2.29 -10.98 -11.48
C ALA A 260 -2.14 -12.52 -11.49
N ASN A 261 -1.28 -13.07 -12.36
CA ASN A 261 -0.94 -14.50 -12.31
C ASN A 261 -0.20 -14.89 -11.03
N MET A 262 0.68 -14.03 -10.50
CA MET A 262 1.35 -14.30 -9.24
C MET A 262 0.38 -14.27 -8.06
N ILE A 263 -0.54 -13.31 -8.01
CA ILE A 263 -1.61 -13.28 -7.01
C ILE A 263 -2.47 -14.55 -7.13
N ALA A 264 -2.89 -14.91 -8.35
CA ALA A 264 -3.65 -16.14 -8.59
C ALA A 264 -2.88 -17.40 -8.18
N ALA A 265 -1.56 -17.45 -8.39
CA ALA A 265 -0.72 -18.56 -7.94
C ALA A 265 -0.71 -18.72 -6.41
N GLN A 266 -0.61 -17.62 -5.66
CA GLN A 266 -0.76 -17.65 -4.19
C GLN A 266 -2.14 -18.14 -3.78
N VAL A 267 -3.19 -17.61 -4.39
CA VAL A 267 -4.57 -18.03 -4.10
C VAL A 267 -4.76 -19.52 -4.40
N CYS A 268 -4.22 -20.02 -5.51
CA CYS A 268 -4.27 -21.44 -5.85
C CYS A 268 -3.56 -22.33 -4.84
N GLN A 269 -2.48 -21.86 -4.20
CA GLN A 269 -1.87 -22.60 -3.08
C GLN A 269 -2.81 -22.65 -1.87
N LEU A 270 -3.47 -21.53 -1.55
CA LEU A 270 -4.41 -21.46 -0.44
C LEU A 270 -5.66 -22.33 -0.63
N THR A 271 -6.15 -22.42 -1.87
CA THR A 271 -7.40 -23.12 -2.20
C THR A 271 -7.18 -24.58 -2.58
N GLY A 272 -5.95 -25.09 -2.50
CA GLY A 272 -5.63 -26.46 -2.92
C GLY A 272 -5.83 -26.69 -4.42
N GLY A 273 -5.60 -25.67 -5.25
CA GLY A 273 -5.69 -25.74 -6.70
C GLY A 273 -7.09 -25.49 -7.27
N GLN A 274 -7.98 -24.81 -6.54
CA GLN A 274 -9.33 -24.49 -6.99
C GLN A 274 -9.54 -22.98 -7.26
N PRO A 275 -10.27 -22.61 -8.34
CA PRO A 275 -10.83 -23.49 -9.36
C PRO A 275 -9.76 -23.97 -10.34
N ALA A 276 -9.89 -25.23 -10.78
CA ALA A 276 -8.87 -25.89 -11.60
C ALA A 276 -8.54 -25.13 -12.89
N ASN A 277 -9.54 -24.56 -13.59
CA ASN A 277 -9.33 -23.82 -14.84
C ASN A 277 -8.42 -22.59 -14.66
N VAL A 278 -8.38 -22.00 -13.47
CA VAL A 278 -7.47 -20.90 -13.14
C VAL A 278 -6.13 -21.45 -12.68
N CYS A 279 -6.16 -22.41 -11.75
CA CYS A 279 -4.95 -22.90 -11.10
C CYS A 279 -4.05 -23.77 -11.98
N THR A 280 -4.57 -24.30 -13.09
CA THR A 280 -3.79 -25.02 -14.10
C THR A 280 -3.51 -24.19 -15.35
N SER A 281 -3.85 -22.89 -15.36
CA SER A 281 -3.57 -22.02 -16.52
C SER A 281 -2.05 -21.83 -16.68
N THR A 282 -1.58 -21.61 -17.92
CA THR A 282 -0.13 -21.55 -18.19
C THR A 282 0.51 -20.33 -17.51
N GLY A 283 -0.19 -19.21 -17.43
CA GLY A 283 0.29 -18.02 -16.73
C GLY A 283 0.45 -18.25 -15.22
N VAL A 284 -0.55 -18.86 -14.59
CA VAL A 284 -0.55 -19.14 -13.14
C VAL A 284 0.50 -20.19 -12.78
N THR A 285 0.63 -21.25 -13.57
CA THR A 285 1.65 -22.29 -13.34
C THR A 285 3.07 -21.76 -13.52
N ALA A 286 3.31 -20.87 -14.50
CA ALA A 286 4.58 -20.19 -14.66
C ALA A 286 4.92 -19.32 -13.43
N ALA A 287 3.95 -18.57 -12.90
CA ALA A 287 4.15 -17.76 -11.70
C ALA A 287 4.37 -18.61 -10.44
N ALA A 288 3.62 -19.70 -10.27
CA ALA A 288 3.77 -20.62 -9.14
C ALA A 288 5.18 -21.23 -9.04
N ALA A 289 5.85 -21.47 -10.17
CA ALA A 289 7.22 -21.99 -10.21
C ALA A 289 8.26 -21.01 -9.62
N LEU A 290 7.94 -19.73 -9.45
CA LEU A 290 8.81 -18.74 -8.82
C LEU A 290 8.66 -18.71 -7.28
N VAL A 291 7.49 -19.09 -6.76
CA VAL A 291 7.19 -19.11 -5.31
C VAL A 291 7.76 -20.35 -4.62
N GLN A 292 7.92 -21.44 -5.38
CA GLN A 292 8.43 -22.72 -4.87
C GLN A 292 9.97 -22.77 -4.75
N LYS A 293 10.67 -21.69 -5.14
CA LYS A 293 12.12 -21.55 -5.02
C LYS A 293 12.49 -20.83 -3.73
#